data_AF-A0A2V5VLC7-F1
#
_entry.id   AF-A0A2V5VLC7-F1
#
_cell.length_a   1.000
_cell.length_b   1.000
_cell.length_c   1.000
_cell.angle_alpha   90.00
_cell.angle_beta   90.00
_cell.angle_gamma   90.00
#
_symmetry.space_group_name_H-M   'P 1'
#
loop_
_entity.id
_entity.type
_entity.pdbx_description
1 polymer ?
#
loop_
_entity_poly.entity_id
_entity_poly.type
_entity_poly.pdbx_seq_one_letter_code
_entity_poly.pdbx_strand_id
1 'polypeptide(L)'
;MKTDQQTTPVFLQTVSVAIAQLKQRLQQDYEQAYPDLREIVHLVLDEEEGKAWELSLFPHLLLPDLVEAHIEKLNLQPVETKHDDIFAPPQFNEIPAFALCG
;
A
#
# COMPACT_ATOMS: atom_id res chain seq x y z
N MET A 1 35.53 -4.25 1.14
CA MET A 1 34.13 -3.79 1.16
C MET A 1 33.26 -4.99 0.79
N LYS A 2 32.55 -5.58 1.74
CA LYS A 2 31.63 -6.72 1.52
C LYS A 2 30.52 -6.59 2.55
N THR A 3 29.48 -5.83 2.21
CA THR A 3 28.32 -5.63 3.08
C THR A 3 27.07 -5.49 2.22
N ASP A 4 26.64 -6.56 1.54
CA ASP A 4 25.48 -6.43 0.62
C ASP A 4 24.56 -7.66 0.51
N GLN A 5 24.63 -8.65 1.41
CA GLN A 5 23.87 -9.90 1.19
C GLN A 5 23.00 -10.39 2.35
N GLN A 6 22.95 -9.70 3.49
CA GLN A 6 22.17 -10.16 4.65
C GLN A 6 20.93 -9.33 4.97
N THR A 7 20.78 -8.15 4.36
CA THR A 7 19.65 -7.22 4.61
C THR A 7 18.44 -7.49 3.71
N THR A 8 18.66 -8.16 2.58
CA THR A 8 17.67 -8.50 1.56
C THR A 8 16.48 -9.35 2.05
N PRO A 9 16.65 -10.39 2.90
CA PRO A 9 15.52 -11.25 3.28
C PRO A 9 14.53 -10.54 4.22
N VAL A 10 15.02 -9.74 5.17
CA VAL A 10 14.16 -9.00 6.12
C VAL A 10 13.40 -7.90 5.41
N PHE A 11 14.04 -7.21 4.46
CA PHE A 11 13.40 -6.19 3.64
C PHE A 11 12.25 -6.76 2.81
N LEU A 12 12.49 -7.83 2.06
CA LEU A 12 11.45 -8.47 1.25
C LEU A 12 10.31 -9.01 2.12
N GLN A 13 10.62 -9.59 3.28
CA GLN A 13 9.60 -10.05 4.22
C GLN A 13 8.74 -8.90 4.76
N THR A 14 9.35 -7.76 5.09
CA THR A 14 8.62 -6.57 5.56
C THR A 14 7.71 -6.02 4.47
N VAL A 15 8.19 -5.97 3.22
CA VAL A 15 7.42 -5.55 2.06
C VAL A 15 6.25 -6.50 1.80
N SER A 16 6.45 -7.82 1.86
CA SER A 16 5.37 -8.80 1.73
C SER A 16 4.28 -8.63 2.79
N VAL A 17 4.67 -8.38 4.05
CA VAL A 17 3.70 -8.12 5.13
C VAL A 17 2.91 -6.82 4.87
N ALA A 18 3.60 -5.75 4.46
CA ALA A 18 2.95 -4.48 4.14
C ALA A 18 1.92 -4.62 3.00
N ILE A 19 2.25 -5.38 1.95
CA ILE A 19 1.33 -5.67 0.84
C ILE A 19 0.13 -6.48 1.31
N ALA A 20 0.35 -7.52 2.11
CA ALA A 20 -0.75 -8.35 2.61
C ALA A 20 -1.75 -7.52 3.42
N GLN A 21 -1.26 -6.63 4.30
CA GLN A 21 -2.09 -5.72 5.07
C GLN A 21 -2.81 -4.70 4.18
N LEU A 22 -2.11 -4.13 3.20
CA LEU A 22 -2.69 -3.19 2.24
C LEU A 22 -3.81 -3.85 1.42
N LYS A 23 -3.58 -5.05 0.88
CA LYS A 23 -4.57 -5.81 0.13
C LYS A 23 -5.80 -6.13 0.96
N GLN A 24 -5.63 -6.56 2.21
CA GLN A 24 -6.78 -6.81 3.09
C GLN A 24 -7.64 -5.56 3.28
N ARG A 25 -7.02 -4.39 3.42
CA ARG A 25 -7.75 -3.13 3.56
C ARG A 25 -8.47 -2.73 2.27
N LEU A 26 -7.77 -2.74 1.14
CA LEU A 26 -8.36 -2.46 -0.17
C LEU A 26 -9.54 -3.40 -0.45
N GLN A 27 -9.38 -4.68 -0.16
CA GLN A 27 -10.44 -5.68 -0.28
C GLN A 27 -11.65 -5.30 0.56
N GLN A 28 -11.47 -4.99 1.85
CA GLN A 28 -12.58 -4.59 2.73
C GLN A 28 -13.30 -3.35 2.21
N ASP A 29 -12.55 -2.32 1.80
CA ASP A 29 -13.10 -1.05 1.32
C ASP A 29 -13.92 -1.26 0.03
N TYR A 30 -13.39 -2.01 -0.94
CA TYR A 30 -14.06 -2.28 -2.21
C TYR A 30 -15.21 -3.28 -2.09
N GLU A 31 -15.09 -4.31 -1.26
CA GLU A 31 -16.20 -5.23 -1.00
C GLU A 31 -17.36 -4.56 -0.25
N GLN A 32 -17.06 -3.58 0.60
CA GLN A 32 -18.10 -2.79 1.27
C GLN A 32 -18.83 -1.88 0.28
N ALA A 33 -18.11 -1.27 -0.67
CA ALA A 33 -18.70 -0.43 -1.70
C ALA A 33 -19.46 -1.24 -2.76
N TYR A 34 -18.94 -2.42 -3.12
CA TYR A 34 -19.46 -3.28 -4.18
C TYR A 34 -19.62 -4.74 -3.72
N PRO A 35 -20.60 -5.02 -2.84
CA PRO A 35 -20.78 -6.35 -2.25
C PRO A 35 -21.15 -7.43 -3.26
N ASP A 36 -21.72 -7.05 -4.41
CA ASP A 36 -22.05 -7.97 -5.50
C ASP A 36 -20.85 -8.29 -6.40
N LEU A 37 -19.73 -7.57 -6.25
CA LEU A 37 -18.54 -7.69 -7.11
C LEU A 37 -17.32 -8.26 -6.37
N ARG A 38 -17.51 -8.94 -5.22
CA ARG A 38 -16.40 -9.47 -4.41
C ARG A 38 -15.39 -10.28 -5.21
N GLU A 39 -15.88 -11.19 -6.06
CA GLU A 39 -15.01 -12.04 -6.89
C GLU A 39 -14.17 -11.20 -7.87
N ILE A 40 -14.75 -10.15 -8.44
CA ILE A 40 -14.05 -9.23 -9.35
C ILE A 40 -13.04 -8.40 -8.56
N VAL A 41 -13.39 -7.90 -7.38
CA VAL A 41 -12.48 -7.17 -6.50
C VAL A 41 -11.27 -8.02 -6.15
N HIS A 42 -11.45 -9.31 -5.82
CA HIS A 42 -10.32 -10.22 -5.52
C HIS A 42 -9.43 -10.41 -6.74
N LEU A 43 -10.03 -10.64 -7.90
CA LEU A 43 -9.29 -10.84 -9.15
C LEU A 43 -8.46 -9.60 -9.51
N VAL A 44 -9.05 -8.41 -9.43
CA VAL A 44 -8.36 -7.14 -9.70
C VAL A 44 -7.20 -6.95 -8.72
N LEU A 45 -7.41 -7.21 -7.42
CA LEU A 45 -6.35 -7.06 -6.41
C LEU A 45 -5.19 -8.04 -6.63
N ASP A 46 -5.46 -9.27 -7.05
CA ASP A 46 -4.42 -10.26 -7.36
C ASP A 46 -3.66 -9.90 -8.64
N GLU A 47 -4.36 -9.46 -9.68
CA GLU A 47 -3.77 -9.04 -10.95
C GLU A 47 -2.87 -7.81 -10.78
N GLU A 48 -3.37 -6.78 -10.10
CA GLU A 48 -2.62 -5.54 -9.90
C GLU A 48 -1.48 -5.71 -8.89
N GLU A 49 -1.56 -6.64 -7.93
CA GLU A 49 -0.40 -7.01 -7.11
C GLU A 49 0.72 -7.57 -7.99
N GLY A 50 0.40 -8.49 -8.90
CA GLY A 50 1.37 -9.06 -9.83
C GLY A 50 2.07 -7.97 -10.64
N LYS A 51 1.29 -7.05 -11.21
CA LYS A 51 1.84 -5.90 -11.96
C LYS A 51 2.69 -4.98 -11.10
N ALA A 52 2.27 -4.71 -9.86
CA ALA A 52 3.04 -3.87 -8.95
C ALA A 52 4.43 -4.47 -8.67
N TRP A 53 4.52 -5.79 -8.51
CA TRP A 53 5.79 -6.51 -8.34
C TRP A 53 6.67 -6.49 -9.59
N GLU A 54 6.08 -6.51 -10.78
CA GLU A 54 6.82 -6.40 -12.05
C GLU A 54 7.38 -4.99 -12.27
N LEU A 55 6.66 -3.96 -11.82
CA LEU A 55 7.01 -2.55 -12.03
C LEU A 55 7.97 -1.99 -10.98
N SER A 56 7.98 -2.52 -9.75
CA SER A 56 8.76 -1.95 -8.64
C SER A 56 9.13 -2.98 -7.58
N LEU A 57 10.27 -2.75 -6.92
CA LEU A 57 10.64 -3.45 -5.68
C LEU A 57 9.81 -2.99 -4.46
N PHE A 58 9.00 -1.94 -4.62
CA PHE A 58 8.09 -1.37 -3.62
C PHE A 58 6.65 -1.40 -4.16
N PRO A 59 6.08 -2.59 -4.39
CA PRO A 59 4.75 -2.74 -4.99
C PRO A 59 3.64 -2.10 -4.15
N HIS A 60 3.77 -2.04 -2.82
CA HIS A 60 2.79 -1.41 -1.93
C HIS A 60 2.60 0.09 -2.17
N LEU A 61 3.54 0.76 -2.84
CA LEU A 61 3.41 2.18 -3.21
C LEU A 61 2.62 2.36 -4.51
N LEU A 62 2.63 1.36 -5.39
CA LEU A 62 1.97 1.43 -6.71
C LEU A 62 0.62 0.73 -6.71
N LEU A 63 0.44 -0.28 -5.86
CA LEU A 63 -0.74 -1.12 -5.82
C LEU A 63 -2.05 -0.33 -5.68
N PRO A 64 -2.16 0.69 -4.79
CA PRO A 64 -3.39 1.48 -4.69
C PRO A 64 -3.78 2.15 -6.01
N ASP A 65 -2.84 2.88 -6.61
CA ASP A 65 -3.05 3.62 -7.87
C ASP A 65 -3.42 2.67 -9.01
N LEU A 66 -2.76 1.50 -9.07
CA LEU A 66 -3.04 0.47 -10.06
C LEU A 66 -4.46 -0.10 -9.92
N VAL A 67 -4.89 -0.36 -8.68
CA VAL A 67 -6.24 -0.85 -8.37
C VAL A 67 -7.27 0.20 -8.72
N GLU A 68 -7.08 1.46 -8.32
CA GLU A 68 -7.97 2.57 -8.67
C GLU A 68 -8.12 2.69 -10.18
N ALA A 69 -7.01 2.71 -10.92
CA ALA A 69 -7.02 2.77 -12.38
C ALA A 69 -7.70 1.56 -13.03
N HIS A 70 -7.62 0.37 -12.42
CA HIS A 70 -8.34 -0.81 -12.92
C HIS A 70 -9.84 -0.70 -12.64
N ILE A 71 -10.22 -0.29 -11.44
CA ILE A 71 -11.63 -0.11 -11.04
C ILE A 71 -12.32 0.94 -11.92
N GLU A 72 -11.64 2.04 -12.26
CA GLU A 72 -12.15 3.03 -13.22
C GLU A 72 -12.41 2.42 -14.60
N LYS A 73 -11.52 1.52 -15.08
CA LYS A 73 -11.73 0.80 -16.36
C LYS A 73 -12.95 -0.12 -16.33
N LEU A 74 -13.34 -0.60 -15.15
CA LEU A 74 -14.57 -1.37 -14.95
C LEU A 74 -15.83 -0.47 -14.87
N ASN A 75 -15.69 0.84 -15.07
CA ASN A 75 -16.74 1.86 -14.92
C ASN A 75 -17.28 1.94 -13.48
N LEU A 76 -16.50 1.52 -12.50
CA LEU A 76 -16.80 1.67 -11.08
C LEU A 76 -16.15 2.94 -10.56
N GLN A 77 -16.73 3.52 -9.51
CA GLN A 77 -16.10 4.63 -8.81
C GLN A 77 -14.96 4.11 -7.91
N PRO A 78 -13.78 4.73 -7.94
CA PRO A 78 -12.76 4.51 -6.93
C PRO A 78 -13.37 4.72 -5.55
N VAL A 79 -13.08 3.81 -4.64
CA VAL A 79 -13.44 4.02 -3.24
C VAL A 79 -12.38 4.92 -2.65
N GLU A 80 -12.78 5.92 -1.86
CA GLU A 80 -11.85 6.68 -1.03
C GLU A 80 -11.35 5.73 0.06
N THR A 81 -10.39 4.90 -0.31
CA THR A 81 -9.67 4.01 0.57
C THR A 81 -8.90 4.93 1.50
N LYS A 82 -9.07 4.71 2.80
CA LYS A 82 -8.26 5.41 3.79
C LYS A 82 -6.85 4.86 3.66
N HIS A 83 -6.09 5.27 2.67
CA HIS A 83 -4.66 5.13 2.73
C HIS A 83 -4.27 5.96 3.93
N ASP A 84 -3.86 5.32 5.02
CA ASP A 84 -3.31 6.05 6.16
C ASP A 84 -2.03 6.70 5.65
N ASP A 85 -2.20 7.86 5.00
CA ASP A 85 -1.25 8.89 4.68
C ASP A 85 0.20 8.39 4.72
N ILE A 86 0.51 7.38 3.89
CA ILE A 86 1.85 6.76 3.84
C ILE A 86 2.84 7.81 3.30
N PHE A 87 2.30 8.84 2.64
CA PHE A 87 2.99 10.02 2.15
C PHE A 87 2.77 11.27 3.01
N ALA A 88 1.95 11.23 4.07
CA ALA A 88 2.03 12.33 5.03
C ALA A 88 3.43 12.31 5.64
N PRO A 89 4.08 13.47 5.76
CA PRO A 89 5.21 13.55 6.65
C PRO A 89 4.77 12.98 8.00
N PRO A 90 5.55 12.06 8.62
CA PRO A 90 5.28 11.70 10.00
C PRO A 90 5.17 13.03 10.74
N GLN A 91 4.08 13.23 11.48
CA GLN A 91 3.91 14.40 12.32
C GLN A 91 5.06 14.36 13.32
N PHE A 92 6.18 14.98 12.94
CA PHE A 92 7.30 15.22 13.79
C PHE A 92 6.73 16.19 14.81
N ASN A 93 6.34 15.66 15.97
CA ASN A 93 6.10 16.50 17.12
C ASN A 93 7.38 17.31 17.29
N GLU A 94 7.36 18.55 16.83
CA GLU A 94 8.41 19.52 17.04
C GLU A 94 8.57 19.62 18.55
N ILE A 95 9.58 18.96 19.09
CA ILE A 95 9.98 19.18 20.48
C ILE A 95 10.56 20.61 20.45
N PRO A 96 9.91 21.60 21.08
CA PRO A 96 10.41 22.96 21.03
C PRO A 96 11.81 22.98 21.64
N ALA A 97 12.78 23.52 20.90
CA ALA A 97 14.20 23.61 21.27
C ALA A 97 14.50 24.54 22.46
N PHE A 98 13.52 24.80 23.34
CA PHE A 98 13.63 25.72 24.47
C PHE A 98 13.98 25.05 25.81
N ALA A 99 14.18 23.73 25.87
CA ALA A 99 14.42 23.02 27.13
C ALA A 99 15.89 22.59 27.36
N LEU A 100 16.87 23.27 26.75
CA LEU A 100 18.30 23.06 27.02
C LEU A 100 19.00 24.38 27.38
N CYS A 101 18.52 25.04 28.43
CA CYS A 101 19.31 25.94 29.26
C CYS A 101 18.72 25.92 30.68
N GLY A 102 19.38 25.21 31.57
CA GLY A 102 19.11 25.12 33.00
C GLY A 102 20.29 24.46 33.69
#